data_AF-A0A0F9TCJ7-F1
#
_entry.id   AF-A0A0F9TCJ7-F1
#
_cell.length_a   1.000
_cell.length_b   1.000
_cell.length_c   1.000
_cell.angle_alpha   90.00
_cell.angle_beta   90.00
_cell.angle_gamma   90.00
#
_symmetry.space_group_name_H-M   'P 1'
#
loop_
_entity.id
_entity.type
_entity.pdbx_description
1 polymer ?
#
loop_
_entity_poly.entity_id
_entity_poly.type
_entity_poly.pdbx_seq_one_letter_code
_entity_poly.pdbx_strand_id
1 'polypeptide(L)'
;MLTPPDASAPVIEKNGIIYRPDMILSDRLNEVKTTRKSAKYHYLDDALPVTWVDYMLGGCYMMDRTEYDLIILYISGNFAPPFPQIYAETEQFSQEEIRENWTKILHRKAILDEALILNIPPEPFQNCYDWECKYCRYQLVCQTLTRDLNVKMTVEQAEEDKELWS
;
A
#
# COMPACT_ATOMS: atom_id res chain seq x y z
N MET A 1 -1.50 14.80 28.37
CA MET A 1 -1.13 14.64 26.95
C MET A 1 -0.70 13.19 26.78
N LEU A 2 -1.37 12.42 25.91
CA LEU A 2 -1.21 10.96 25.78
C LEU A 2 -0.12 10.55 24.78
N THR A 3 0.47 11.51 24.07
CA THR A 3 1.55 11.27 23.12
C THR A 3 2.88 11.22 23.87
N PRO A 4 3.68 10.15 23.71
CA PRO A 4 5.02 10.07 24.29
C PRO A 4 5.87 11.28 23.85
N PRO A 5 6.73 11.84 24.72
CA PRO A 5 7.52 13.03 24.40
C PRO A 5 8.48 12.87 23.23
N ASP A 6 8.90 11.63 22.94
CA ASP A 6 9.82 11.25 21.87
C ASP A 6 9.11 10.83 20.57
N ALA A 7 7.77 10.82 20.55
CA ALA A 7 7.02 10.50 19.35
C ALA A 7 7.12 11.64 18.33
N SER A 8 7.47 11.31 17.09
CA SER A 8 7.54 12.27 15.97
C SER A 8 6.96 11.67 14.68
N ALA A 9 6.58 12.50 13.71
CA ALA A 9 6.11 12.04 12.41
C ALA A 9 6.83 12.80 11.29
N PRO A 10 8.15 12.56 11.12
CA PRO A 10 8.97 13.32 10.19
C PRO A 10 8.64 13.00 8.73
N VAL A 11 9.01 13.91 7.84
CA VAL A 11 9.07 13.66 6.41
C VAL A 11 10.49 13.22 6.08
N ILE A 12 10.62 12.04 5.47
CA ILE A 12 11.89 11.44 5.09
C ILE A 12 11.95 11.40 3.57
N GLU A 13 13.08 11.83 2.99
CA GLU A 13 13.28 11.82 1.55
C GLU A 13 14.56 11.07 1.18
N LYS A 14 14.47 10.19 0.18
CA LYS A 14 15.60 9.44 -0.36
C LYS A 14 15.33 9.13 -1.84
N ASN A 15 16.29 9.43 -2.72
CA ASN A 15 16.16 9.22 -4.17
C ASN A 15 14.92 9.90 -4.80
N GLY A 16 14.51 11.07 -4.28
CA GLY A 16 13.30 11.77 -4.72
C GLY A 16 11.99 11.04 -4.38
N ILE A 17 12.03 10.07 -3.45
CA ILE A 17 10.86 9.41 -2.88
C ILE A 17 10.64 9.99 -1.49
N ILE A 18 9.41 10.40 -1.22
CA ILE A 18 8.98 10.93 0.08
C ILE A 18 8.27 9.82 0.84
N TYR A 19 8.62 9.68 2.11
CA TYR A 19 8.02 8.74 3.04
C TYR A 19 7.69 9.45 4.35
N ARG A 20 6.58 9.05 4.96
CA ARG A 20 6.03 9.69 6.15
C ARG A 20 5.34 8.65 7.03
N PRO A 21 6.05 8.01 7.97
CA PRO A 21 5.42 7.08 8.90
C PRO A 21 4.37 7.81 9.73
N ASP A 22 3.36 7.08 10.22
CA ASP A 22 2.39 7.67 11.14
C ASP A 22 3.08 8.19 12.41
N MET A 23 4.04 7.43 12.93
CA MET A 23 4.96 7.92 13.95
C MET A 23 6.30 7.17 13.95
N ILE A 24 7.31 7.81 14.54
CA ILE A 24 8.54 7.21 15.03
C ILE A 24 8.52 7.37 16.54
N LEU A 25 8.64 6.25 17.25
CA LEU A 25 8.66 6.20 18.71
C LEU A 25 9.90 5.43 19.14
N SER A 26 10.75 6.04 19.98
CA SER A 26 12.00 5.41 20.45
C SER A 26 12.82 4.77 19.31
N ASP A 27 13.02 5.52 18.21
CA ASP A 27 13.71 5.10 16.98
C ASP A 27 13.09 3.94 16.18
N ARG A 28 11.86 3.51 16.54
CA ARG A 28 11.10 2.47 15.84
C ARG A 28 10.07 3.09 14.92
N LEU A 29 9.99 2.57 13.69
CA LEU A 29 8.93 2.94 12.75
C LEU A 29 7.61 2.33 13.22
N ASN A 30 6.56 3.16 13.24
CA ASN A 30 5.24 2.77 13.71
C ASN A 30 4.18 3.18 12.67
N GLU A 31 3.26 2.28 12.36
CA GLU A 31 2.15 2.50 11.44
C GLU A 31 0.84 2.14 12.12
N VAL A 32 -0.17 2.98 11.96
CA VAL A 32 -1.50 2.78 12.52
C VAL A 32 -2.49 2.56 11.38
N LYS A 33 -3.07 1.37 11.32
CA LYS A 33 -4.12 1.03 10.36
C LYS A 33 -5.45 0.85 11.06
N THR A 34 -6.51 1.25 10.37
CA THR A 34 -7.88 0.92 10.77
C THR A 34 -8.50 -0.03 9.76
N THR A 35 -9.27 -1.02 10.22
CA THR A 35 -9.95 -1.95 9.31
C THR A 35 -11.36 -2.29 9.77
N ARG A 36 -12.22 -2.59 8.78
CA ARG A 36 -13.58 -3.15 8.98
C ARG A 36 -13.56 -4.68 9.05
N LYS A 37 -12.42 -5.32 8.81
CA LYS A 37 -12.24 -6.76 8.99
C LYS A 37 -12.55 -7.11 10.44
N SER A 38 -13.00 -8.34 10.70
CA SER A 38 -13.10 -8.81 12.07
C SER A 38 -11.71 -9.10 12.64
N ALA A 39 -11.48 -8.70 13.89
CA ALA A 39 -10.32 -9.12 14.67
C ALA A 39 -10.25 -10.64 14.86
N LYS A 40 -11.37 -11.37 14.76
CA LYS A 40 -11.37 -12.84 14.86
C LYS A 40 -10.51 -13.51 13.77
N TYR A 41 -10.24 -12.80 12.68
CA TYR A 41 -9.42 -13.28 11.57
C TYR A 41 -7.97 -12.80 11.62
N HIS A 42 -7.57 -12.09 12.67
CA HIS A 42 -6.23 -11.50 12.74
C HIS A 42 -5.12 -12.56 12.61
N TYR A 43 -5.29 -13.73 13.23
CA TYR A 43 -4.36 -14.88 13.12
C TYR A 43 -4.89 -16.04 12.26
N LEU A 44 -6.00 -15.84 11.53
CA LEU A 44 -6.57 -16.88 10.65
C LEU A 44 -6.32 -16.59 9.18
N ASP A 45 -6.23 -15.32 8.82
CA ASP A 45 -5.70 -14.90 7.54
C ASP A 45 -4.23 -14.58 7.76
N ASP A 46 -3.35 -15.54 7.46
CA ASP A 46 -1.91 -15.50 7.74
C ASP A 46 -1.15 -14.38 6.99
N ALA A 47 -1.82 -13.56 6.18
CA ALA A 47 -1.19 -12.51 5.38
C ALA A 47 -1.77 -11.12 5.66
N LEU A 48 -0.88 -10.21 6.04
CA LEU A 48 -1.13 -8.77 5.97
C LEU A 48 -1.40 -8.35 4.51
N PRO A 49 -2.18 -7.28 4.27
CA PRO A 49 -2.33 -6.73 2.93
C PRO A 49 -0.96 -6.39 2.32
N VAL A 50 -0.71 -6.84 1.08
CA VAL A 50 0.58 -6.65 0.39
C VAL A 50 1.05 -5.19 0.35
N THR A 51 0.12 -4.23 0.23
CA THR A 51 0.48 -2.81 0.23
C THR A 51 0.88 -2.27 1.57
N TRP A 52 0.43 -2.87 2.67
CA TRP A 52 0.93 -2.52 4.01
C TRP A 52 2.36 -3.01 4.17
N VAL A 53 2.63 -4.24 3.71
CA VAL A 53 3.98 -4.82 3.71
C VAL A 53 4.93 -4.00 2.85
N ASP A 54 4.56 -3.71 1.59
CA ASP A 54 5.38 -2.91 0.67
C ASP A 54 5.68 -1.51 1.23
N TYR A 55 4.71 -0.90 1.92
CA TYR A 55 4.89 0.40 2.59
C TYR A 55 5.90 0.30 3.75
N MET A 56 5.77 -0.71 4.61
CA MET A 56 6.67 -0.92 5.74
C MET A 56 8.09 -1.24 5.28
N LEU A 57 8.26 -2.12 4.29
CA LEU A 57 9.55 -2.44 3.67
C LEU A 57 10.22 -1.18 3.08
N GLY A 58 9.46 -0.28 2.47
CA GLY A 58 9.95 1.00 1.97
C GLY A 58 10.49 1.90 3.09
N GLY A 59 9.73 2.01 4.20
CA GLY A 59 10.17 2.74 5.39
C GLY A 59 11.45 2.16 6.00
N CYS A 60 11.51 0.84 6.14
CA CYS A 60 12.69 0.11 6.60
C CYS A 60 13.93 0.40 5.74
N TYR A 61 13.80 0.43 4.41
CA TYR A 61 14.90 0.80 3.52
C TYR A 61 15.38 2.25 3.73
N MET A 62 14.44 3.17 3.94
CA MET A 62 14.75 4.60 4.08
C MET A 62 15.42 4.92 5.41
N MET A 63 15.09 4.17 6.47
CA MET A 63 15.60 4.37 7.84
C MET A 63 16.73 3.41 8.24
N ASP A 64 17.14 2.51 7.35
CA ASP A 64 18.13 1.45 7.65
C ASP A 64 17.70 0.62 8.88
N ARG A 65 16.50 0.02 8.76
CA ARG A 65 15.88 -0.82 9.80
C ARG A 65 15.40 -2.13 9.20
N THR A 66 15.23 -3.14 10.05
CA THR A 66 14.67 -4.45 9.71
C THR A 66 13.39 -4.76 10.47
N GLU A 67 12.92 -3.83 11.30
CA GLU A 67 11.76 -3.98 12.16
C GLU A 67 10.80 -2.82 11.95
N TYR A 68 9.51 -3.12 12.03
CA TYR A 68 8.44 -2.14 11.88
C TYR A 68 7.28 -2.50 12.81
N ASP A 69 6.84 -1.57 13.65
CA ASP A 69 5.71 -1.78 14.54
C ASP A 69 4.39 -1.43 13.81
N LEU A 70 3.48 -2.39 13.74
CA LEU A 70 2.17 -2.25 13.11
C LEU A 70 1.08 -2.33 14.16
N ILE A 71 0.28 -1.26 14.25
CA ILE A 71 -0.88 -1.17 15.13
C ILE A 71 -2.14 -1.21 14.28
N ILE A 72 -3.00 -2.20 14.51
CA ILE A 72 -4.26 -2.37 13.77
C ILE A 72 -5.44 -2.18 14.72
N LEU A 73 -6.25 -1.15 14.44
CA LEU A 73 -7.54 -0.94 15.08
C LEU A 73 -8.66 -1.61 14.26
N TYR A 74 -9.18 -2.71 14.79
CA TYR A 74 -10.33 -3.44 14.27
C TYR A 74 -11.61 -2.79 14.78
N ILE A 75 -12.21 -1.92 13.95
CA ILE A 75 -13.39 -1.14 14.30
C ILE A 75 -14.58 -2.06 14.66
N SER A 76 -14.71 -3.18 13.94
CA SER A 76 -15.77 -4.15 14.13
C SER A 76 -15.50 -5.18 15.24
N GLY A 77 -14.31 -5.15 15.87
CA GLY A 77 -13.89 -6.15 16.84
C GLY A 77 -14.04 -7.59 16.32
N ASN A 78 -14.44 -8.51 17.19
CA ASN A 78 -14.71 -9.91 16.84
C ASN A 78 -16.19 -10.20 16.48
N PHE A 79 -17.02 -9.16 16.30
CA PHE A 79 -18.47 -9.26 16.09
C PHE A 79 -19.30 -9.90 17.24
N ALA A 80 -18.72 -10.11 18.43
CA ALA A 80 -19.42 -10.47 19.66
C ALA A 80 -19.22 -9.34 20.69
N PRO A 81 -20.27 -8.94 21.44
CA PRO A 81 -20.67 -7.53 21.64
C PRO A 81 -19.55 -6.52 21.28
N PRO A 82 -19.69 -5.75 20.18
CA PRO A 82 -18.57 -5.19 19.42
C PRO A 82 -17.82 -4.11 20.20
N PHE A 83 -16.75 -4.52 20.87
CA PHE A 83 -15.73 -3.59 21.33
C PHE A 83 -14.64 -3.55 20.27
N PRO A 84 -14.24 -2.34 19.81
CA PRO A 84 -13.05 -2.20 18.98
C PRO A 84 -11.87 -2.91 19.63
N GLN A 85 -11.10 -3.64 18.83
CA GLN A 85 -9.92 -4.36 19.31
C GLN A 85 -8.67 -3.77 18.66
N ILE A 86 -7.60 -3.71 19.43
CA ILE A 86 -6.29 -3.23 18.99
C ILE A 86 -5.33 -4.40 19.04
N TYR A 87 -4.62 -4.61 17.94
CA TYR A 87 -3.46 -5.49 17.87
C TYR A 87 -2.24 -4.63 17.56
N ALA A 88 -1.12 -4.92 18.20
CA ALA A 88 0.13 -4.23 18.02
C ALA A 88 1.24 -5.28 17.91
N GLU A 89 1.88 -5.34 16.76
CA GLU A 89 2.84 -6.38 16.41
C GLU A 89 4.10 -5.74 15.85
N THR A 90 5.24 -6.41 16.04
CA THR A 90 6.50 -6.02 15.39
C THR A 90 6.74 -6.95 14.23
N GLU A 91 6.66 -6.40 13.03
CA GLU A 91 7.05 -7.08 11.81
C GLU A 91 8.58 -7.08 11.68
N GLN A 92 9.13 -8.23 11.30
CA GLN A 92 10.56 -8.40 11.04
C GLN A 92 10.77 -8.76 9.58
N PHE A 93 11.63 -8.00 8.91
CA PHE A 93 11.93 -8.19 7.50
C PHE A 93 13.40 -8.52 7.31
N SER A 94 13.66 -9.42 6.37
CA SER A 94 15.02 -9.67 5.90
C SER A 94 15.52 -8.48 5.07
N GLN A 95 16.85 -8.34 5.03
CA GLN A 95 17.50 -7.35 4.18
C GLN A 95 17.21 -7.56 2.69
N GLU A 96 16.90 -8.78 2.28
CA GLU A 96 16.57 -9.08 0.88
C GLU A 96 15.18 -8.56 0.51
N GLU A 97 14.16 -8.87 1.32
CA GLU A 97 12.79 -8.36 1.12
C GLU A 97 12.78 -6.83 1.02
N ILE A 98 13.56 -6.16 1.89
CA ILE A 98 13.69 -4.71 1.92
C ILE A 98 14.28 -4.18 0.60
N ARG A 99 15.31 -4.85 0.06
CA ARG A 99 15.97 -4.44 -1.20
C ARG A 99 15.12 -4.74 -2.42
N GLU A 100 14.47 -5.89 -2.46
CA GLU A 100 13.58 -6.29 -3.55
C GLU A 100 12.41 -5.30 -3.66
N ASN A 101 11.76 -4.99 -2.52
CA ASN A 101 10.70 -3.99 -2.50
C ASN A 101 11.19 -2.60 -2.90
N TRP A 102 12.37 -2.17 -2.43
CA TRP A 102 12.91 -0.88 -2.85
C TRP A 102 13.20 -0.82 -4.35
N THR A 103 13.68 -1.92 -4.95
CA THR A 103 13.88 -2.03 -6.39
C THR A 103 12.56 -1.87 -7.15
N LYS A 104 11.48 -2.50 -6.66
CA LYS A 104 10.12 -2.32 -7.19
C LYS A 104 9.64 -0.86 -7.10
N ILE A 105 9.89 -0.17 -5.98
CA ILE A 105 9.54 1.25 -5.81
C ILE A 105 10.30 2.12 -6.81
N LEU A 106 11.61 1.92 -6.98
CA LEU A 106 12.43 2.66 -7.94
C LEU A 106 11.97 2.43 -9.39
N HIS A 107 11.62 1.19 -9.73
CA HIS A 107 11.06 0.87 -11.05
C HIS A 107 9.75 1.64 -11.31
N ARG A 108 8.82 1.64 -10.36
CA ARG A 108 7.56 2.40 -10.46
C ARG A 108 7.81 3.91 -10.54
N LYS A 109 8.78 4.43 -9.79
CA LYS A 109 9.17 5.84 -9.87
C LYS A 109 9.64 6.20 -11.29
N ALA A 110 10.47 5.37 -11.92
CA ALA A 110 10.96 5.64 -13.27
C ALA A 110 9.81 5.76 -14.29
N ILE A 111 8.81 4.88 -14.20
CA ILE A 111 7.61 4.91 -15.05
C ILE A 111 6.83 6.21 -14.86
N LEU A 112 6.62 6.63 -13.60
CA LEU A 112 5.91 7.87 -13.29
C LEU A 112 6.69 9.11 -13.72
N ASP A 113 8.01 9.12 -13.53
CA ASP A 113 8.87 10.22 -13.96
C ASP A 113 8.85 10.36 -15.49
N GLU A 114 8.92 9.25 -16.24
CA GLU A 114 8.79 9.25 -17.70
C GLU A 114 7.43 9.79 -18.15
N ALA A 115 6.35 9.31 -17.55
CA ALA A 115 4.99 9.78 -17.83
C ALA A 115 4.84 11.29 -17.59
N LEU A 116 5.45 11.80 -16.51
CA LEU A 116 5.46 13.23 -16.20
C LEU A 116 6.27 14.04 -17.23
N ILE A 117 7.43 13.54 -17.67
CA ILE A 117 8.28 14.21 -18.67
C ILE A 117 7.57 14.26 -20.03
N LEU A 118 6.97 13.15 -20.45
CA LEU A 118 6.27 13.03 -21.73
C LEU A 118 4.89 13.69 -21.71
N ASN A 119 4.36 13.98 -20.51
CA ASN A 119 2.98 14.42 -20.29
C ASN A 119 1.96 13.44 -20.92
N ILE A 120 2.27 12.14 -20.82
CA ILE A 120 1.43 11.03 -21.30
C ILE A 120 1.24 10.09 -20.09
N PRO A 121 0.00 9.70 -19.74
CA PRO A 121 -0.22 8.80 -18.60
C PRO A 121 0.45 7.43 -18.84
N PRO A 122 0.87 6.73 -17.77
CA PRO A 122 1.40 5.37 -17.90
C PRO A 122 0.40 4.43 -18.59
N GLU A 123 0.93 3.36 -19.19
CA GLU A 123 0.10 2.35 -19.86
C GLU A 123 -0.93 1.77 -18.86
N PRO A 124 -2.23 1.78 -19.22
CA PRO A 124 -3.28 1.20 -18.37
C PRO A 124 -2.99 -0.26 -18.02
N PHE A 125 -3.29 -0.64 -16.78
CA PHE A 125 -3.30 -2.04 -16.30
C PHE A 125 -1.95 -2.78 -16.24
N GLN A 126 -0.81 -2.14 -16.57
CA GLN A 126 0.50 -2.82 -16.57
C GLN A 126 1.22 -2.85 -15.21
N ASN A 127 1.01 -1.84 -14.36
CA ASN A 127 1.82 -1.63 -13.15
C ASN A 127 1.01 -1.59 -11.83
N CYS A 128 -0.23 -2.07 -11.89
CA CYS A 128 -1.16 -2.09 -10.76
C CYS A 128 -1.20 -3.46 -10.05
N TYR A 129 -1.65 -3.50 -8.80
CA TYR A 129 -2.08 -4.75 -8.18
C TYR A 129 -3.46 -5.15 -8.70
N ASP A 130 -3.77 -6.45 -8.69
CA ASP A 130 -5.03 -7.01 -9.21
C ASP A 130 -6.27 -6.33 -8.63
N TRP A 131 -6.23 -5.98 -7.34
CA TRP A 131 -7.35 -5.35 -6.65
C TRP A 131 -7.46 -3.84 -6.90
N GLU A 132 -6.41 -3.15 -7.34
CA GLU A 132 -6.42 -1.68 -7.45
C GLU A 132 -7.44 -1.23 -8.48
N CYS A 133 -7.50 -1.90 -9.64
CA CYS A 133 -8.39 -1.51 -10.73
C CYS A 133 -9.86 -1.63 -10.35
N LYS A 134 -10.21 -2.68 -9.60
CA LYS A 134 -11.57 -2.94 -9.11
C LYS A 134 -12.14 -1.81 -8.25
N TYR A 135 -11.28 -1.10 -7.52
CA TYR A 135 -11.70 -0.01 -6.62
C TYR A 135 -11.22 1.37 -7.10
N CYS A 136 -10.62 1.46 -8.28
CA CYS A 136 -10.07 2.70 -8.81
C CYS A 136 -11.18 3.56 -9.43
N ARG A 137 -11.36 4.79 -8.92
CA ARG A 137 -12.31 5.76 -9.48
C ARG A 137 -12.04 6.17 -10.93
N TYR A 138 -10.83 5.89 -11.44
CA TYR A 138 -10.41 6.23 -12.80
C TYR A 138 -10.47 5.04 -13.78
N GLN A 139 -11.02 3.90 -13.36
CA GLN A 139 -11.11 2.69 -14.19
C GLN A 139 -11.71 2.97 -15.58
N LEU A 140 -12.79 3.77 -15.63
CA LEU A 140 -13.45 4.14 -16.89
C LEU A 140 -12.53 4.92 -17.85
N VAL A 141 -11.67 5.79 -17.31
CA VAL A 141 -10.69 6.54 -18.11
C VAL A 141 -9.65 5.58 -18.67
N CYS A 142 -9.13 4.66 -17.85
CA CYS A 142 -8.18 3.63 -18.28
C CYS A 142 -8.77 2.72 -19.37
N GLN A 143 -10.03 2.30 -19.23
CA GLN A 143 -10.76 1.51 -20.23
C GLN A 143 -10.91 2.28 -21.55
N THR A 144 -11.25 3.56 -21.48
CA THR A 144 -11.39 4.42 -22.68
C THR A 144 -10.06 4.59 -23.41
N LEU A 145 -8.99 4.91 -22.68
CA LEU A 145 -7.64 5.00 -23.23
C LEU A 145 -7.20 3.68 -23.87
N THR A 146 -7.53 2.56 -23.25
CA THR A 146 -7.18 1.23 -23.77
C THR A 146 -7.83 0.93 -25.11
N ARG A 147 -9.11 1.31 -25.28
CA ARG A 147 -9.83 1.19 -26.55
C ARG A 147 -9.21 2.04 -27.66
N ASP A 148 -8.80 3.28 -27.34
CA ASP A 148 -8.17 4.18 -28.30
C ASP A 148 -6.74 3.75 -28.68
N LEU A 149 -6.02 3.12 -27.74
CA LEU A 149 -4.60 2.76 -27.87
C LEU A 149 -4.35 1.30 -28.31
N ASN A 150 -5.40 0.48 -28.51
CA ASN A 150 -5.28 -0.97 -28.78
C ASN A 150 -4.43 -1.74 -27.74
N VAL A 151 -4.46 -1.33 -26.47
CA VAL A 151 -3.73 -2.00 -25.39
C VAL A 151 -4.41 -3.34 -25.05
N LYS A 152 -3.64 -4.39 -24.76
CA LYS A 152 -4.19 -5.71 -24.42
C LYS A 152 -4.79 -5.69 -23.01
N MET A 153 -6.10 -5.86 -22.91
CA MET A 153 -6.82 -6.11 -21.65
C MET A 153 -6.74 -7.60 -21.27
N THR A 154 -6.82 -7.91 -19.97
CA THR A 154 -7.09 -9.28 -19.53
C THR A 154 -8.53 -9.69 -19.86
N VAL A 155 -8.83 -10.99 -19.81
CA VAL A 155 -10.19 -11.52 -20.06
C VAL A 155 -11.20 -10.92 -19.07
N GLU A 156 -10.86 -10.90 -17.78
CA GLU A 156 -11.69 -10.35 -16.72
C GLU A 156 -11.96 -8.84 -16.92
N GLN A 157 -10.92 -8.07 -17.29
CA GLN A 157 -11.07 -6.64 -17.56
C GLN A 157 -11.97 -6.37 -18.77
N ALA A 158 -11.91 -7.21 -19.80
CA ALA A 158 -12.75 -7.08 -20.98
C ALA A 158 -14.22 -7.43 -20.69
N GLU A 159 -14.47 -8.38 -19.78
CA GLU A 159 -15.81 -8.72 -19.30
C GLU A 159 -16.43 -7.58 -18.47
N GLU A 160 -15.67 -7.01 -17.51
CA GLU A 160 -16.14 -5.85 -16.72
C GLU A 160 -16.43 -4.63 -17.60
N ASP A 161 -15.58 -4.35 -18.58
CA ASP A 161 -15.81 -3.25 -19.54
C ASP A 161 -17.07 -3.49 -20.37
N LYS A 162 -17.35 -4.73 -20.79
CA LYS A 162 -18.58 -5.04 -21.52
C LYS A 162 -19.85 -4.76 -20.69
N GLU A 163 -19.84 -5.09 -19.39
CA GLU A 163 -20.97 -4.84 -18.49
C GLU A 163 -21.21 -3.35 -18.23
N LEU A 164 -20.15 -2.54 -18.14
CA LEU A 164 -20.27 -1.10 -17.89
C LEU A 164 -20.93 -0.33 -19.04
N TRP A 165 -20.86 -0.86 -20.27
CA TRP A 165 -21.36 -0.21 -21.48
C TRP A 165 -22.61 -0.90 -22.08
N SER A 166 -23.09 -1.98 -21.46
CA SER A 166 -24.37 -2.63 -21.79
C SER A 166 -25.54 -2.02 -21.02
#